data_AF-A0A1Y4UM66-F1
#
_entry.id   AF-A0A1Y4UM66-F1
#
_cell.length_a   1.000
_cell.length_b   1.000
_cell.length_c   1.000
_cell.angle_alpha   90.00
_cell.angle_beta   90.00
_cell.angle_gamma   90.00
#
_symmetry.space_group_name_H-M   'P 1'
#
loop_
_entity.id
_entity.type
_entity.pdbx_description
1 polymer ?
#
loop_
_entity_poly.entity_id
_entity_poly.type
_entity_poly.pdbx_seq_one_letter_code
_entity_poly.pdbx_strand_id
1 'polypeptide(L)'
;MKNKISLALSKNFLFFLLVSILGWIYEVFLDVVVYRWGFSNRGVLKGPYLPVYGCGALAMLFCLKNLMKKKIKVSKINITPAIVFVGIMAITTFIELIASYIMEWTKGEWLWDYTRFNFNFQGRIALNPSVRFGIGGMVILYFIYPFFEKFVNYIGIKKTTIIALITSIIMFVDFIFSFAI
;
A
#
# COMPACT_ATOMS: atom_id res chain seq x y z
N MET A 1 2.78 28.47 8.22
CA MET A 1 3.50 27.35 7.54
C MET A 1 3.47 26.04 8.34
N LYS A 2 3.77 26.03 9.65
CA LYS A 2 3.73 24.81 10.50
C LYS A 2 2.43 23.99 10.40
N ASN A 3 1.26 24.63 10.42
CA ASN A 3 -0.04 23.93 10.34
C ASN A 3 -0.29 23.24 8.99
N LYS A 4 0.26 23.75 7.88
CA LYS A 4 0.10 23.11 6.55
C LYS A 4 0.95 21.86 6.41
N ILE A 5 2.18 21.89 6.95
CA ILE A 5 3.10 20.73 6.94
C ILE A 5 2.53 19.61 7.83
N SER A 6 2.10 19.95 9.04
CA SER A 6 1.48 18.99 9.97
C SER A 6 0.24 18.31 9.35
N LEU A 7 -0.61 19.07 8.64
CA LEU A 7 -1.77 18.51 7.94
C LEU A 7 -1.37 17.55 6.81
N ALA A 8 -0.37 17.91 6.00
CA ALA A 8 0.09 17.06 4.90
C ALA A 8 0.65 15.73 5.41
N LEU A 9 1.46 15.77 6.47
CA LEU A 9 1.98 14.58 7.13
C LEU A 9 0.85 13.73 7.73
N SER A 10 -0.11 14.35 8.42
CA SER A 10 -1.27 13.65 9.00
C SER A 10 -2.08 12.94 7.92
N LYS A 11 -2.32 13.61 6.78
CA LYS A 11 -3.01 13.03 5.62
C LYS A 11 -2.28 11.84 5.04
N ASN A 12 -0.97 11.97 4.81
CA ASN A 12 -0.17 10.90 4.24
C ASN A 12 -0.11 9.70 5.19
N PHE A 13 0.07 9.93 6.50
CA PHE A 13 0.07 8.87 7.50
C PHE A 13 -1.27 8.13 7.56
N LEU A 14 -2.39 8.85 7.58
CA LEU A 14 -3.72 8.22 7.61
C LEU A 14 -4.02 7.46 6.32
N PHE A 15 -3.54 7.94 5.16
CA PHE A 15 -3.68 7.21 3.90
C PHE A 15 -2.84 5.93 3.91
N PHE A 16 -1.59 6.02 4.38
CA PHE A 16 -0.72 4.88 4.61
C PHE A 16 -1.38 3.84 5.52
N LEU A 17 -1.94 4.27 6.65
CA LEU A 17 -2.59 3.40 7.62
C LEU A 17 -3.83 2.73 7.01
N LEU A 18 -4.68 3.52 6.34
CA LEU A 18 -5.88 3.00 5.67
C LEU A 18 -5.53 1.89 4.69
N VAL A 19 -4.56 2.12 3.81
CA VAL A 19 -4.20 1.11 2.81
C VAL A 19 -3.45 -0.08 3.43
N SER A 20 -2.71 0.13 4.52
CA SER A 20 -2.11 -0.97 5.28
C SER A 20 -3.17 -1.89 5.91
N ILE A 21 -4.24 -1.32 6.44
CA ILE A 21 -5.39 -2.08 6.98
C ILE A 21 -6.14 -2.79 5.86
N LEU A 22 -6.40 -2.12 4.73
CA LEU A 22 -7.05 -2.75 3.57
C LEU A 22 -6.22 -3.91 3.02
N GLY A 23 -4.90 -3.78 2.95
CA GLY A 23 -3.99 -4.86 2.59
C GLY A 23 -4.08 -6.03 3.56
N TRP A 24 -4.15 -5.77 4.87
CA TRP A 24 -4.37 -6.81 5.88
C TRP A 24 -5.71 -7.52 5.72
N ILE A 25 -6.80 -6.78 5.50
CA ILE A 25 -8.12 -7.37 5.24
C ILE A 25 -8.08 -8.25 3.99
N TYR A 26 -7.40 -7.80 2.93
CA TYR A 26 -7.25 -8.55 1.69
C TYR A 26 -6.51 -9.87 1.91
N GLU A 27 -5.36 -9.86 2.59
CA GLU A 27 -4.58 -11.07 2.87
C GLU A 27 -5.33 -12.05 3.78
N VAL A 28 -5.98 -11.54 4.84
CA VAL A 28 -6.80 -12.37 5.74
C VAL A 28 -7.98 -12.98 5.00
N PHE A 29 -8.62 -12.22 4.10
CA PHE A 29 -9.70 -12.75 3.26
C PHE A 29 -9.19 -13.87 2.33
N LEU A 30 -8.03 -13.69 1.71
CA LEU A 30 -7.42 -14.74 0.89
C LEU A 30 -7.17 -16.02 1.71
N ASP A 31 -6.57 -15.90 2.89
CA ASP A 31 -6.25 -17.06 3.73
C ASP A 31 -7.49 -17.80 4.23
N VAL A 32 -8.46 -17.06 4.76
CA VAL A 32 -9.64 -17.65 5.38
C VAL A 32 -10.63 -18.15 4.34
N VAL A 33 -10.91 -17.35 3.30
CA VAL A 33 -12.03 -17.61 2.38
C VAL A 33 -11.57 -18.30 1.10
N VAL A 34 -10.47 -17.86 0.50
CA VAL A 34 -10.02 -18.35 -0.81
C VAL A 34 -9.20 -19.63 -0.66
N TYR A 35 -8.16 -19.59 0.18
CA TYR A 35 -7.25 -20.70 0.40
C TYR A 35 -7.72 -21.67 1.48
N ARG A 36 -8.61 -21.23 2.37
CA ARG A 36 -9.16 -22.02 3.50
C ARG A 36 -8.07 -22.57 4.43
N TRP A 37 -7.00 -21.80 4.62
CA TRP A 37 -5.91 -22.14 5.53
C TRP A 37 -6.21 -21.76 6.99
N GLY A 38 -7.31 -21.05 7.22
CA GLY A 38 -7.68 -20.51 8.53
C GLY A 38 -7.12 -19.09 8.70
N PHE A 39 -7.31 -18.54 9.90
CA PHE A 39 -6.83 -17.19 10.20
C PHE A 39 -5.32 -17.20 10.43
N SER A 40 -4.61 -16.38 9.65
CA SER A 40 -3.18 -16.13 9.84
C SER A 40 -2.93 -14.62 9.82
N ASN A 41 -2.15 -14.12 10.78
CA ASN A 41 -1.73 -12.73 10.77
C ASN A 41 -0.46 -12.61 9.92
N ARG A 42 -0.61 -12.34 8.61
CA ARG A 42 0.51 -12.23 7.65
C ARG A 42 1.38 -10.98 7.80
N GLY A 43 1.13 -10.14 8.81
CA GLY A 43 1.89 -8.93 9.09
C GLY A 43 3.16 -9.20 9.90
N VAL A 44 4.16 -8.31 9.75
CA VAL A 44 5.32 -8.26 10.65
C VAL A 44 5.00 -7.62 12.00
N LEU A 45 3.82 -7.01 12.12
CA LEU A 45 3.31 -6.35 13.31
C LEU A 45 2.10 -7.12 13.85
N LYS A 46 1.81 -7.00 15.16
CA LYS A 46 0.71 -7.75 15.79
C LYS A 46 -0.66 -7.14 15.45
N GLY A 47 -0.71 -5.85 15.14
CA GLY A 47 -1.93 -5.16 14.73
C GLY A 47 -2.41 -5.48 13.30
N PRO A 48 -3.64 -5.07 12.95
CA PRO A 48 -4.29 -5.40 11.68
C PRO A 48 -3.83 -4.49 10.54
N TYR A 49 -2.53 -4.46 10.27
CA TYR A 49 -1.96 -3.65 9.19
C TYR A 49 -0.74 -4.32 8.58
N LEU A 50 -0.63 -4.25 7.25
CA LEU A 50 0.59 -4.62 6.52
C LEU A 50 1.28 -3.34 6.00
N PRO A 51 2.35 -2.87 6.67
CA PRO A 51 3.05 -1.65 6.28
C PRO A 51 3.51 -1.61 4.82
N VAL A 52 3.83 -2.77 4.22
CA VAL A 52 4.25 -2.86 2.82
C VAL A 52 3.18 -2.32 1.85
N TYR A 53 1.90 -2.54 2.14
CA TYR A 53 0.79 -2.01 1.35
C TYR A 53 0.67 -0.49 1.48
N GLY A 54 0.81 0.05 2.69
CA GLY A 54 0.83 1.50 2.93
C GLY A 54 2.01 2.19 2.24
N CYS A 55 3.22 1.60 2.31
CA CYS A 55 4.40 2.10 1.63
C CYS A 55 4.20 2.12 0.11
N GLY A 56 3.66 1.03 -0.45
CA GLY A 56 3.27 0.97 -1.86
C GLY A 56 2.28 2.07 -2.24
N ALA A 57 1.25 2.29 -1.44
CA ALA A 57 0.25 3.32 -1.67
C ALA A 57 0.84 4.74 -1.70
N LEU A 58 1.73 5.07 -0.76
CA LEU A 58 2.40 6.35 -0.74
C LEU A 58 3.35 6.54 -1.92
N ALA A 59 4.13 5.51 -2.27
CA ALA A 59 5.02 5.56 -3.42
C ALA A 59 4.23 5.80 -4.73
N MET A 60 3.17 5.01 -4.95
CA MET A 60 2.26 5.21 -6.07
C MET A 60 1.66 6.62 -6.08
N LEU A 61 1.20 7.11 -4.93
CA LEU A 61 0.61 8.44 -4.82
C LEU A 61 1.63 9.53 -5.18
N PHE A 62 2.83 9.50 -4.62
CA PHE A 62 3.84 10.53 -4.87
C PHE A 62 4.35 10.51 -6.31
N CYS A 63 4.54 9.32 -6.91
CA CYS A 63 5.01 9.19 -8.28
C CYS A 63 3.92 9.48 -9.32
N LEU A 64 2.66 9.10 -9.06
CA LEU A 64 1.62 9.04 -10.09
C LEU A 64 0.51 10.09 -9.91
N LYS A 65 0.35 10.75 -8.75
CA LYS A 65 -0.73 11.74 -8.53
C LYS A 65 -0.76 12.84 -9.59
N ASN A 66 0.41 13.33 -10.00
CA ASN A 66 0.51 14.36 -11.04
C ASN A 66 0.22 13.81 -12.43
N LEU A 67 0.63 12.56 -12.70
CA LEU A 67 0.36 11.88 -13.98
C LEU A 67 -1.14 11.64 -14.17
N MET A 68 -1.86 11.21 -13.13
CA MET A 68 -3.30 10.97 -13.15
C MET A 68 -4.12 12.20 -13.60
N LYS A 69 -3.60 13.41 -13.34
CA LYS A 69 -4.26 14.68 -13.73
C LYS A 69 -4.03 15.05 -15.20
N LYS A 70 -3.01 14.47 -15.84
CA LYS A 70 -2.70 14.73 -17.26
C LYS A 70 -3.67 13.95 -18.15
N LYS A 71 -4.09 14.55 -19.26
CA LYS A 71 -4.88 13.87 -20.31
C LYS A 71 -3.97 13.57 -21.49
N ILE A 72 -3.14 12.53 -21.36
CA ILE A 72 -2.25 12.08 -22.43
C ILE A 72 -3.11 11.31 -23.43
N LYS A 73 -3.23 11.85 -24.64
CA LYS A 73 -4.05 11.26 -25.70
C LYS A 73 -3.16 10.76 -26.83
N VAL A 74 -3.47 9.58 -27.34
CA VAL A 74 -2.99 9.10 -28.63
C VAL A 74 -4.19 9.08 -29.57
N SER A 75 -4.12 9.89 -30.62
CA SER A 75 -5.28 10.21 -31.47
C SER A 75 -6.44 10.76 -30.62
N LYS A 76 -7.54 10.00 -30.45
CA LYS A 76 -8.73 10.40 -29.68
C LYS A 76 -8.85 9.71 -28.31
N ILE A 77 -8.01 8.73 -28.02
CA ILE A 77 -8.12 7.87 -26.82
C ILE A 77 -7.23 8.42 -25.71
N ASN A 78 -7.79 8.59 -24.51
CA ASN A 78 -7.04 8.96 -23.31
C ASN A 78 -6.30 7.73 -22.77
N ILE A 79 -4.98 7.68 -22.95
CA ILE A 79 -4.14 6.55 -22.52
C ILE A 79 -3.56 6.74 -21.12
N THR A 80 -3.79 7.89 -20.46
CA THR A 80 -3.30 8.13 -19.08
C THR A 80 -3.58 6.97 -18.13
N PRO A 81 -4.80 6.38 -18.06
CA PRO A 81 -5.07 5.28 -17.12
C PRO A 81 -4.20 4.05 -17.39
N ALA A 82 -3.89 3.74 -18.65
CA ALA A 82 -3.01 2.63 -19.01
C ALA A 82 -1.56 2.90 -18.59
N ILE A 83 -1.08 4.14 -18.77
CA ILE A 83 0.26 4.55 -18.29
C ILE A 83 0.32 4.48 -16.77
N VAL A 84 -0.72 4.93 -16.07
CA VAL A 84 -0.79 4.85 -14.60
C VAL A 84 -0.82 3.39 -14.13
N PHE A 85 -1.56 2.51 -14.80
CA PHE A 85 -1.57 1.07 -14.51
C PHE A 85 -0.18 0.45 -14.65
N VAL A 86 0.54 0.71 -15.74
CA VAL A 86 1.92 0.23 -15.92
C VAL A 86 2.86 0.84 -14.87
N GLY A 87 2.69 2.12 -14.54
CA GLY A 87 3.44 2.79 -13.48
C GLY A 87 3.21 2.16 -12.12
N ILE A 88 1.96 1.78 -11.79
CA ILE A 88 1.63 1.03 -10.57
C ILE A 88 2.38 -0.29 -10.58
N MET A 89 2.24 -1.09 -11.64
CA MET A 89 2.89 -2.39 -11.72
C MET A 89 4.40 -2.28 -11.49
N ALA A 90 5.06 -1.29 -12.12
CA ALA A 90 6.49 -1.08 -11.96
C ALA A 90 6.86 -0.72 -10.51
N ILE A 91 6.13 0.22 -9.89
CA ILE A 91 6.38 0.66 -8.51
C ILE A 91 6.15 -0.48 -7.52
N THR A 92 5.03 -1.20 -7.63
CA THR A 92 4.70 -2.28 -6.69
C THR A 92 5.65 -3.45 -6.84
N THR A 93 6.03 -3.82 -8.06
CA THR A 93 7.02 -4.89 -8.31
C THR A 93 8.38 -4.52 -7.73
N PHE A 94 8.82 -3.26 -7.88
CA PHE A 94 10.07 -2.80 -7.29
C PHE A 94 10.06 -2.83 -5.76
N ILE A 95 8.96 -2.37 -5.15
CA ILE A 95 8.79 -2.40 -3.69
C ILE A 95 8.72 -3.85 -3.17
N GLU A 96 8.00 -4.72 -3.86
CA GLU A 96 7.90 -6.15 -3.51
C GLU A 96 9.28 -6.81 -3.55
N LEU A 97 10.05 -6.55 -4.61
CA LEU A 97 11.40 -7.08 -4.73
C LEU A 97 12.31 -6.60 -3.59
N ILE A 98 12.35 -5.29 -3.32
CA ILE A 98 13.14 -4.73 -2.21
C ILE A 98 12.69 -5.29 -0.87
N ALA A 99 11.38 -5.34 -0.61
CA ALA A 99 10.82 -5.86 0.63
C ALA A 99 11.25 -7.30 0.84
N SER A 100 11.23 -8.14 -0.20
CA SER A 100 11.67 -9.53 -0.11
C SER A 100 13.14 -9.67 0.28
N TYR A 101 14.04 -8.80 -0.23
CA TYR A 101 15.45 -8.82 0.14
C TYR A 101 15.69 -8.29 1.56
N ILE A 102 14.95 -7.27 1.99
CA ILE A 102 15.02 -6.78 3.37
C ILE A 102 14.55 -7.87 4.34
N MET A 103 13.46 -8.57 4.02
CA MET A 103 12.96 -9.67 4.84
C MET A 103 13.97 -10.81 4.91
N GLU A 104 14.52 -11.24 3.77
CA GLU A 104 15.56 -12.27 3.74
C GLU A 104 16.80 -11.86 4.57
N TRP A 105 17.28 -10.62 4.43
CA TRP A 105 18.44 -10.16 5.18
C TRP A 105 18.19 -10.07 6.69
N THR A 106 16.96 -9.73 7.11
CA THR A 106 16.62 -9.56 8.53
C THR A 106 16.15 -10.83 9.22
N LYS A 107 15.48 -11.74 8.50
CA LYS A 107 14.82 -12.93 9.06
C LYS A 107 15.28 -14.25 8.45
N GLY A 108 16.07 -14.22 7.38
CA GLY A 108 16.49 -15.41 6.63
C GLY A 108 15.44 -15.94 5.64
N GLU A 109 14.24 -15.36 5.62
CA GLU A 109 13.13 -15.76 4.75
C GLU A 109 12.23 -14.56 4.39
N TRP A 110 11.34 -14.73 3.41
CA TRP A 110 10.32 -13.74 3.04
C TRP A 110 8.94 -14.38 2.93
N LEU A 111 7.88 -13.57 2.92
CA LEU A 111 6.52 -14.01 3.26
C LEU A 111 5.72 -14.66 2.13
N TRP A 112 6.20 -14.64 0.89
CA TRP A 112 5.47 -15.13 -0.29
C TRP A 112 6.40 -15.88 -1.24
N ASP A 113 5.90 -16.88 -1.96
CA ASP A 113 6.71 -17.61 -2.95
C ASP A 113 5.97 -17.70 -4.29
N TYR A 114 6.58 -17.12 -5.32
CA TYR A 114 6.10 -17.13 -6.69
C TYR A 114 6.89 -18.05 -7.63
N THR A 115 7.70 -18.99 -7.12
CA THR A 115 8.46 -19.96 -7.93
C THR A 115 7.59 -20.72 -8.93
N ARG A 116 6.33 -20.97 -8.57
CA ARG A 116 5.35 -21.68 -9.42
C ARG A 116 4.67 -20.81 -10.48
N PHE A 117 4.95 -19.50 -10.50
CA PHE A 117 4.32 -18.57 -11.43
C PHE A 117 5.22 -18.36 -12.66
N ASN A 118 4.58 -18.21 -13.84
CA ASN A 118 5.28 -17.84 -15.06
C ASN A 118 5.84 -16.42 -14.96
N PHE A 119 6.99 -16.20 -15.61
CA PHE A 119 7.73 -14.93 -15.59
C PHE A 119 8.06 -14.46 -14.16
N ASN A 120 8.48 -15.38 -13.30
CA ASN A 120 8.97 -15.05 -11.96
C ASN A 120 10.47 -14.71 -11.97
N PHE A 121 10.90 -13.96 -10.97
CA PHE A 121 12.30 -13.70 -10.66
C PHE A 121 12.59 -14.16 -9.23
N GLN A 122 13.41 -15.20 -9.08
CA GLN A 122 13.81 -15.81 -7.81
C GLN A 122 12.64 -16.21 -6.88
N GLY A 123 11.43 -16.42 -7.43
CA GLY A 123 10.22 -16.58 -6.62
C GLY A 123 9.79 -15.35 -5.81
N ARG A 124 10.45 -14.20 -5.96
CA ARG A 124 10.20 -12.96 -5.20
C ARG A 124 9.13 -12.07 -5.84
N ILE A 125 9.14 -12.02 -7.16
CA ILE A 125 8.19 -11.26 -7.97
C ILE A 125 7.77 -12.09 -9.17
N ALA A 126 6.56 -11.88 -9.69
CA ALA A 126 6.10 -12.50 -10.92
C ALA A 126 5.05 -11.62 -11.61
N LEU A 127 4.92 -11.77 -12.94
CA LEU A 127 4.01 -10.95 -13.74
C LEU A 127 2.54 -11.03 -13.25
N ASN A 128 2.07 -12.21 -12.85
CA ASN A 128 0.68 -12.40 -12.43
C ASN A 128 0.34 -11.62 -11.14
N PRO A 129 1.11 -11.74 -10.03
CA PRO A 129 1.04 -10.82 -8.90
C PRO A 129 1.15 -9.35 -9.28
N SER A 130 2.12 -8.97 -10.12
CA SER A 130 2.29 -7.57 -10.56
C SER A 130 1.04 -7.00 -11.23
N VAL A 131 0.35 -7.78 -12.07
CA VAL A 131 -0.92 -7.38 -12.70
C VAL A 131 -2.03 -7.21 -11.66
N ARG A 132 -2.14 -8.11 -10.68
CA ARG A 132 -3.13 -8.01 -9.59
C ARG A 132 -2.89 -6.74 -8.77
N PHE A 133 -1.65 -6.43 -8.42
CA PHE A 133 -1.28 -5.18 -7.77
C PHE A 133 -1.52 -3.96 -8.66
N GLY A 134 -1.32 -4.08 -9.97
CA GLY A 134 -1.76 -3.11 -10.97
C GLY A 134 -3.23 -2.74 -10.83
N ILE A 135 -4.10 -3.76 -10.81
CA ILE A 135 -5.56 -3.57 -10.70
C ILE A 135 -5.92 -2.98 -9.33
N GLY A 136 -5.36 -3.53 -8.25
CA GLY A 136 -5.59 -3.04 -6.89
C GLY A 136 -5.13 -1.59 -6.71
N GLY A 137 -3.96 -1.23 -7.24
CA GLY A 137 -3.44 0.13 -7.22
C GLY A 137 -4.30 1.10 -8.02
N MET A 138 -4.92 0.67 -9.13
CA MET A 138 -5.88 1.50 -9.86
C MET A 138 -7.10 1.81 -9.00
N VAL A 139 -7.64 0.80 -8.28
CA VAL A 139 -8.74 1.01 -7.33
C VAL A 139 -8.31 1.96 -6.21
N ILE A 140 -7.11 1.76 -5.64
CA ILE A 140 -6.58 2.61 -4.58
C ILE A 140 -6.45 4.07 -5.04
N LEU A 141 -5.86 4.32 -6.20
CA LEU A 141 -5.59 5.68 -6.67
C LEU A 141 -6.82 6.38 -7.25
N TYR A 142 -7.65 5.70 -8.05
CA TYR A 142 -8.78 6.33 -8.75
C TYR A 142 -10.08 6.30 -7.97
N PHE A 143 -10.21 5.40 -6.98
CA PHE A 143 -11.42 5.28 -6.17
C PHE A 143 -11.13 5.67 -4.72
N ILE A 144 -10.31 4.88 -4.02
CA ILE A 144 -10.14 5.02 -2.56
C ILE A 144 -9.52 6.38 -2.20
N TYR A 145 -8.45 6.80 -2.88
CA TYR A 145 -7.74 8.04 -2.56
C TYR A 145 -8.62 9.31 -2.71
N PRO A 146 -9.41 9.49 -3.78
CA PRO A 146 -10.37 10.60 -3.86
C PRO A 146 -11.41 10.62 -2.74
N PHE A 147 -11.96 9.46 -2.35
CA PHE A 147 -12.89 9.39 -1.22
C PHE A 147 -12.21 9.73 0.10
N PHE A 148 -11.00 9.20 0.31
CA PHE A 148 -10.18 9.54 1.46
C PHE A 148 -9.88 11.04 1.53
N GLU A 149 -9.46 11.67 0.43
CA GLU A 149 -9.14 13.10 0.40
C GLU A 149 -10.38 13.95 0.73
N LYS A 150 -11.55 13.59 0.19
CA LYS A 150 -12.84 14.22 0.54
C LYS A 150 -13.19 14.05 2.01
N PHE A 151 -13.08 12.83 2.54
CA PHE A 151 -13.40 12.53 3.94
C PHE A 151 -12.51 13.31 4.92
N VAL A 152 -11.20 13.34 4.66
CA VAL A 152 -10.25 14.06 5.51
C VAL A 152 -10.49 15.57 5.47
N ASN A 153 -10.84 16.10 4.29
CA ASN A 153 -11.22 17.50 4.17
C ASN A 153 -12.53 17.82 4.92
N TYR A 154 -13.49 16.89 4.93
CA TYR A 154 -14.77 17.04 5.62
C TYR A 154 -14.62 17.08 7.16
N ILE A 155 -13.81 16.20 7.75
CA ILE A 155 -13.61 16.16 9.22
C ILE A 155 -12.77 17.33 9.74
N GLY A 156 -12.02 18.01 8.87
CA GLY A 156 -11.22 19.18 9.18
C GLY A 156 -9.85 18.89 9.80
N ILE A 157 -9.01 19.92 9.82
CA ILE A 157 -7.58 19.84 10.14
C ILE A 157 -7.33 19.31 11.56
N LYS A 158 -8.01 19.87 12.57
CA LYS A 158 -7.80 19.51 13.97
C LYS A 158 -8.07 18.03 14.22
N LYS A 159 -9.22 17.51 13.76
CA LYS A 159 -9.59 16.10 13.92
C LYS A 159 -8.62 15.19 13.18
N THR A 160 -8.27 15.54 11.94
CA THR A 160 -7.29 14.80 11.14
C THR A 160 -5.96 14.64 11.88
N THR A 161 -5.42 15.72 12.43
CA THR A 161 -4.13 15.71 13.13
C THR A 161 -4.21 14.90 14.43
N ILE A 162 -5.30 15.02 15.20
CA ILE A 162 -5.49 14.24 16.44
C ILE A 162 -5.59 12.74 16.13
N ILE A 163 -6.40 12.35 15.14
CA ILE A 163 -6.55 10.94 14.75
C ILE A 163 -5.21 10.38 14.26
N ALA A 164 -4.49 11.13 13.42
CA ALA A 164 -3.17 10.73 12.93
C ALA A 164 -2.17 10.54 14.09
N LEU A 165 -2.15 11.47 15.06
CA LEU A 165 -1.28 11.36 16.21
C LEU A 165 -1.59 10.11 17.04
N ILE A 166 -2.85 9.91 17.43
CA ILE A 166 -3.27 8.75 18.24
C ILE A 166 -2.93 7.43 17.53
N THR A 167 -3.31 7.31 16.26
CA THR A 167 -3.08 6.08 15.50
C THR A 167 -1.60 5.84 15.22
N SER A 168 -0.79 6.89 15.07
CA SER A 168 0.67 6.77 14.94
C SER A 168 1.32 6.25 16.22
N ILE A 169 0.87 6.70 17.40
CA ILE A 169 1.34 6.20 18.70
C ILE A 169 0.97 4.72 18.85
N ILE A 170 -0.27 4.32 18.51
CA ILE A 170 -0.70 2.91 18.57
C ILE A 170 0.20 2.02 17.70
N MET A 171 0.40 2.42 16.44
CA MET A 171 1.23 1.65 15.51
C MET A 171 2.71 1.60 15.94
N PHE A 172 3.23 2.69 16.53
CA PHE A 172 4.59 2.75 17.05
C PHE A 172 4.80 1.86 18.28
N VAL A 173 3.83 1.85 19.21
CA VAL A 173 3.84 0.94 20.35
C VAL A 173 3.84 -0.51 19.87
N ASP A 174 2.97 -0.87 18.93
CA ASP A 174 2.95 -2.22 18.36
C ASP A 174 4.26 -2.60 17.65
N PHE A 175 4.88 -1.66 16.94
CA PHE A 175 6.22 -1.86 16.38
C PHE A 175 7.24 -2.21 17.47
N ILE A 176 7.29 -1.46 18.58
CA ILE A 176 8.18 -1.79 19.70
C ILE A 176 7.87 -3.18 20.25
N PHE A 177 6.60 -3.50 20.53
CA PHE A 177 6.21 -4.81 21.05
C PHE A 177 6.42 -5.97 20.08
N SER A 178 6.55 -5.72 18.77
CA SER A 178 6.77 -6.76 17.76
C SER A 178 8.25 -7.08 17.54
N PHE A 179 9.15 -6.15 17.88
CA PHE A 179 10.59 -6.29 17.61
C PHE A 179 11.50 -6.19 18.85
N ALA A 180 11.04 -5.60 19.95
CA ALA A 180 11.83 -5.44 21.17
C ALA A 180 11.51 -6.48 22.26
N ILE A 181 10.41 -7.23 22.12
CA ILE A 181 9.92 -8.24 23.06
C ILE A 181 9.58 -9.50 22.27
#